data_AF-A0A9D9K980-F1
#
_entry.id   AF-A0A9D9K980-F1
#
_cell.length_a   1.000
_cell.length_b   1.000
_cell.length_c   1.000
_cell.angle_alpha   90.00
_cell.angle_beta   90.00
_cell.angle_gamma   90.00
#
_symmetry.space_group_name_H-M   'P 1'
#
loop_
_entity.id
_entity.type
_entity.pdbx_description
1 polymer ?
#
loop_
_entity_poly.entity_id
_entity_poly.type
_entity_poly.pdbx_seq_one_letter_code
_entity_poly.pdbx_strand_id
1 'polypeptide(L)' 'MCRQQKELFGTTAYREITRIECDPRGRNAQPQLCARADIQAYPTWEINGRFYRGGQSLDRLAALSGYTGSREF' A
#
# COMPACT_ATOMS: atom_id res chain seq x y z
N MET A 1 7.16 -9.49 0.99
CA MET A 1 6.33 -8.39 1.54
C MET A 1 5.60 -7.58 0.45
N CYS A 2 6.23 -6.68 -0.34
CA CYS A 2 5.47 -5.88 -1.33
C CYS A 2 4.77 -6.71 -2.43
N ARG A 3 5.42 -7.78 -2.91
CA ARG A 3 4.83 -8.69 -3.90
C ARG A 3 3.64 -9.48 -3.34
N GLN A 4 3.78 -10.03 -2.13
CA GLN A 4 2.69 -10.75 -1.44
C GLN A 4 1.49 -9.85 -1.19
N GLN A 5 1.73 -8.59 -0.81
CA GLN A 5 0.67 -7.60 -0.65
C GLN A 5 -0.10 -7.36 -1.96
N LYS A 6 0.61 -7.31 -3.09
CA LYS A 6 0.01 -7.17 -4.42
C LYS A 6 -0.81 -8.40 -4.81
N GLU A 7 -0.34 -9.60 -4.46
CA GLU A 7 -1.03 -10.86 -4.76
C GLU A 7 -2.38 -10.94 -4.03
N LEU A 8 -2.50 -10.40 -2.81
CA LEU A 8 -3.78 -10.33 -2.08
C LEU A 8 -4.87 -9.58 -2.85
N PHE A 9 -4.54 -8.51 -3.57
CA PHE A 9 -5.52 -7.74 -4.35
C PHE A 9 -5.76 -8.31 -5.75
N GLY A 10 -4.95 -9.27 -6.19
CA GLY A 10 -4.92 -9.69 -7.59
C GLY A 10 -4.46 -8.57 -8.54
N THR A 11 -4.31 -8.91 -9.82
CA THR A 11 -3.71 -7.99 -10.81
C THR A 11 -4.64 -6.84 -11.22
N THR A 12 -5.96 -7.05 -11.18
CA THR A 12 -6.96 -6.06 -11.58
C THR A 12 -7.17 -5.02 -10.48
N ALA A 13 -7.55 -5.44 -9.27
CA ALA A 13 -7.84 -4.48 -8.20
C ALA A 13 -6.60 -3.72 -7.74
N TYR A 14 -5.41 -4.34 -7.80
CA TYR A 14 -4.17 -3.64 -7.46
C TYR A 14 -3.84 -2.46 -8.39
N ARG A 15 -4.41 -2.39 -9.61
CA ARG A 15 -4.24 -1.24 -10.51
C ARG A 15 -4.97 0.01 -10.02
N GLU A 16 -6.04 -0.16 -9.27
CA GLU A 16 -6.81 0.94 -8.68
C GLU A 16 -6.11 1.54 -7.44
N ILE A 17 -5.08 0.86 -6.92
CA ILE A 17 -4.33 1.32 -5.77
C ILE A 17 -3.26 2.32 -6.21
N THR A 18 -3.31 3.52 -5.63
CA THR A 18 -2.26 4.52 -5.82
C THR A 18 -0.95 4.00 -5.23
N ARG A 19 0.04 3.75 -6.10
CA ARG A 19 1.35 3.22 -5.70
C ARG A 19 2.44 4.27 -5.92
N ILE A 20 3.15 4.60 -4.86
CA ILE A 20 4.38 5.39 -4.91
C ILE A 20 5.55 4.41 -4.86
N GLU A 21 6.40 4.43 -5.88
CA GLU A 21 7.62 3.62 -5.92
C GLU A 21 8.74 4.36 -5.18
N CYS A 22 9.12 3.85 -4.00
CA CYS A 22 10.09 4.51 -3.14
C CYS A 22 11.54 4.09 -3.40
N ASP A 23 11.78 2.96 -4.07
CA ASP A 23 13.15 2.53 -4.40
C ASP A 23 13.65 3.33 -5.62
N PRO A 24 14.76 4.10 -5.53
CA PRO A 24 15.29 4.87 -6.65
C PRO A 24 15.68 4.01 -7.87
N ARG A 25 15.87 2.70 -7.69
CA ARG A 25 16.12 1.74 -8.78
C ARG A 25 14.84 1.24 -9.44
N GLY A 26 13.68 1.58 -8.87
CA GLY A 26 12.37 1.23 -9.40
C GLY A 26 11.99 2.06 -10.62
N ARG A 27 11.02 1.57 -11.40
CA ARG A 27 10.46 2.29 -12.55
C ARG A 27 9.56 3.43 -12.08
N ASN A 28 9.76 4.63 -12.62
CA ASN A 28 9.01 5.85 -12.23
C ASN A 28 9.06 6.10 -10.72
N ALA A 29 10.24 5.86 -10.13
CA ALA A 29 10.46 6.02 -8.70
C ALA A 29 10.32 7.48 -8.27
N GLN A 30 9.74 7.67 -7.09
CA GLN A 30 9.53 8.95 -6.42
C GLN A 30 10.11 8.89 -4.98
N PRO A 31 11.41 8.57 -4.82
CA PRO A 31 12.02 8.39 -3.50
C PRO A 31 11.94 9.65 -2.63
N GLN A 32 11.93 10.83 -3.24
CA GLN A 32 11.80 12.10 -2.53
C GLN A 32 10.47 12.24 -1.79
N LEU A 33 9.37 11.72 -2.35
CA LEU A 33 8.07 11.73 -1.66
C LEU A 33 8.10 10.86 -0.42
N CYS A 34 8.70 9.67 -0.53
CA CYS A 34 8.81 8.73 0.58
C CYS A 34 9.75 9.25 1.68
N ALA A 35 10.84 9.93 1.31
CA ALA A 35 11.73 10.59 2.28
C ALA A 35 11.04 11.73 3.03
N ARG A 36 10.26 12.56 2.34
CA ARG A 36 9.48 13.65 2.96
C ARG A 36 8.40 13.12 3.91
N ALA A 37 7.86 11.94 3.63
CA ALA A 37 6.88 11.26 4.47
C ALA A 37 7.52 10.35 5.55
N ASP A 38 8.84 10.39 5.74
CA ASP A 38 9.61 9.58 6.70
C ASP A 38 9.28 8.06 6.61
N ILE A 39 9.18 7.54 5.38
CA ILE A 39 8.94 6.12 5.13
C ILE A 39 10.23 5.32 5.34
N GLN A 40 10.28 4.58 6.45
CA GLN A 40 11.48 3.81 6.84
C GLN A 40 11.43 2.32 6.46
N ALA A 41 10.28 1.81 5.99
CA ALA A 41 10.10 0.40 5.67
C ALA A 41 9.09 0.18 4.54
N TYR A 42 9.24 -0.92 3.80
CA TYR A 42 8.35 -1.28 2.70
C TYR A 42 7.68 -2.65 2.92
N PRO A 43 6.39 -2.80 2.54
CA PRO A 43 5.48 -1.73 2.15
C PRO A 43 5.09 -0.85 3.36
N THR A 44 4.66 0.37 3.11
CA THR A 44 3.95 1.22 4.08
C THR A 44 2.68 1.73 3.40
N TRP A 45 1.57 1.70 4.13
CA TRP A 45 0.28 2.17 3.68
C TRP A 45 -0.05 3.52 4.30
N GLU A 46 -0.41 4.50 3.47
CA GLU A 46 -1.05 5.71 3.94
C GLU A 46 -2.57 5.54 3.79
N ILE A 47 -3.31 5.62 4.89
CA ILE A 47 -4.78 5.52 4.88
C ILE A 47 -5.32 6.58 5.82
N ASN A 48 -6.16 7.46 5.29
CA ASN A 48 -6.75 8.59 6.04
C ASN A 48 -5.67 9.45 6.75
N GLY A 49 -4.55 9.71 6.06
CA GLY A 49 -3.42 10.49 6.59
C GLY A 49 -2.59 9.81 7.67
N ARG A 50 -2.82 8.51 7.92
CA ARG A 50 -2.04 7.70 8.88
C ARG A 50 -1.21 6.65 8.17
N PHE A 51 0.01 6.45 8.67
CA PHE A 51 0.96 5.48 8.10
C PHE A 51 0.94 4.15 8.84
N TYR A 52 0.80 3.05 8.10
CA TYR A 52 0.81 1.68 8.61
C TYR A 52 1.92 0.88 7.93
N ARG A 53 2.98 0.60 8.68
CA ARG A 53 4.16 -0.12 8.20
C ARG A 53 3.89 -1.62 8.06
N GLY A 54 4.51 -2.24 7.05
CA GLY A 54 4.44 -3.66 6.77
C GLY A 54 3.24 -4.06 5.89
N GLY A 55 3.24 -5.32 5.48
CA GLY A 55 2.08 -5.92 4.80
C GLY A 55 0.87 -5.95 5.72
N GLN A 56 -0.31 -5.73 5.16
CA GLN A 56 -1.59 -5.71 5.87
C GLN A 56 -2.56 -6.70 5.18
N SER A 57 -3.36 -7.42 5.96
CA SER A 57 -4.44 -8.24 5.41
C SER A 57 -5.53 -7.37 4.76
N LEU A 58 -6.31 -7.97 3.85
CA LEU A 58 -7.43 -7.28 3.20
C LEU A 58 -8.46 -6.80 4.23
N ASP A 59 -8.78 -7.62 5.24
CA ASP A 59 -9.67 -7.23 6.34
C ASP A 59 -9.19 -6.00 7.09
N ARG A 60 -7.88 -5.94 7.38
CA ARG A 60 -7.30 -4.79 8.09
C ARG A 60 -7.34 -3.56 7.21
N LEU A 61 -7.00 -3.68 5.93
CA LEU A 61 -7.07 -2.57 4.98
C LEU A 61 -8.51 -2.06 4.82
N ALA A 62 -9.49 -2.96 4.73
CA ALA A 62 -10.90 -2.63 4.68
C ALA A 62 -11.39 -1.91 5.95
N ALA A 63 -10.96 -2.35 7.13
CA ALA A 63 -11.26 -1.67 8.40
C ALA A 63 -10.63 -0.27 8.46
N LEU A 64 -9.37 -0.13 8.06
CA LEU A 64 -8.64 1.14 8.10
C LEU A 64 -9.16 2.17 7.09
N SER A 65 -9.61 1.73 5.92
CA SER A 65 -10.13 2.60 4.86
C SER A 65 -11.59 2.99 5.05
N GLY A 66 -12.30 2.35 5.98
CA GLY A 66 -13.74 2.53 6.14
C GLY A 66 -14.56 1.83 5.06
N TYR A 67 -14.02 0.80 4.39
CA TYR A 67 -14.72 0.04 3.37
C TYR A 67 -15.96 -0.66 3.94
N THR A 68 -17.12 -0.40 3.31
CA THR A 68 -18.45 -0.88 3.71
C THR A 68 -19.01 -1.98 2.80
N GLY A 69 -18.26 -2.44 1.80
CA GLY A 69 -18.66 -3.53 0.91
C GLY A 69 -18.43 -4.92 1.52
N SER A 70 -18.64 -5.96 0.70
CA SER A 70 -18.43 -7.36 1.13
C SER A 70 -16.98 -7.62 1.54
N ARG A 71 -16.80 -8.31 2.66
CA ARG A 71 -15.49 -8.72 3.19
C ARG A 71 -15.20 -10.21 2.99
N GLU A 72 -15.92 -10.85 2.06
CA GLU A 72 -15.66 -12.23 1.66
C GLU A 72 -14.53 -12.24 0.61
N PHE A 73 -13.28 -12.15 1.09
CA PHE A 73 -12.06 -12.17 0.27
C PHE A 73 -11.41 -13.55 0.20
#